data_AF-A0A8E1S310-F1
#
_entry.id   AF-A0A8E1S310-F1
#
_cell.length_a   1.000
_cell.length_b   1.000
_cell.length_c   1.000
_cell.angle_alpha   90.00
_cell.angle_beta   90.00
_cell.angle_gamma   90.00
#
_symmetry.space_group_name_H-M   'P 1'
#
loop_
_entity.id
_entity.type
_entity.pdbx_description
1 polymer ?
#
loop_
_entity_poly.entity_id
_entity_poly.type
_entity_poly.pdbx_seq_one_letter_code
_entity_poly.pdbx_strand_id
1 'polypeptide(L)'
;MDEKTNKKLKKIQSKIRGNDFNKAELLSFRAGYKEINSVFTKKITSDINLRSVIAILSNDVSSVVVIYLYILILFTAAFCFVGETEGAGLFFGMIGIAAVVHFIYTARKNKLGLFTQVKLVNLYIRSVF
;
A
#
# COMPACT_ATOMS: atom_id res chain seq x y z
N MET A 1 -15.55 -7.63 5.12
CA MET A 1 -14.15 -7.37 5.50
C MET A 1 -13.83 -8.22 6.71
N ASP A 2 -12.76 -9.00 6.70
CA ASP A 2 -12.46 -9.95 7.79
C ASP A 2 -11.96 -9.21 9.08
N GLU A 3 -12.04 -9.88 10.23
CA GLU A 3 -11.66 -9.33 11.54
C GLU A 3 -10.17 -8.97 11.69
N LYS A 4 -9.26 -9.78 11.14
CA LYS A 4 -7.81 -9.51 11.04
C LYS A 4 -7.54 -8.28 10.19
N THR A 5 -8.23 -8.12 9.06
CA THR A 5 -8.14 -6.94 8.20
C THR A 5 -8.64 -5.69 8.94
N ASN A 6 -9.78 -5.78 9.62
CA ASN A 6 -10.31 -4.70 10.47
C ASN A 6 -9.31 -4.28 11.57
N LYS A 7 -8.68 -5.24 12.24
CA LYS A 7 -7.67 -4.99 13.28
C LYS A 7 -6.44 -4.28 12.72
N LYS A 8 -5.97 -4.66 11.53
CA LYS A 8 -4.86 -3.97 10.83
C LYS A 8 -5.24 -2.52 10.49
N LEU A 9 -6.41 -2.30 9.90
CA LEU A 9 -6.85 -0.96 9.52
C LEU A 9 -6.99 -0.04 10.74
N LYS A 10 -7.53 -0.53 11.86
CA LYS A 10 -7.59 0.24 13.12
C LYS A 10 -6.19 0.64 13.64
N LYS A 11 -5.19 -0.24 13.53
CA LYS A 11 -3.79 0.09 13.88
C LYS A 11 -3.19 1.17 12.97
N ILE A 12 -3.48 1.12 11.66
CA ILE A 12 -3.02 2.15 10.73
C ILE A 12 -3.69 3.48 11.05
N GLN A 13 -5.01 3.48 11.29
CA GLN A 13 -5.78 4.68 11.63
C GLN A 13 -5.27 5.38 12.89
N SER A 14 -4.89 4.63 13.93
CA SER A 14 -4.39 5.21 15.18
C SER A 14 -3.02 5.90 15.04
N LYS A 15 -2.27 5.60 13.97
CA LYS A 15 -0.96 6.20 13.68
C LYS A 15 -1.04 7.42 12.76
N ILE A 16 -2.21 7.76 12.21
CA ILE A 16 -2.40 8.95 11.36
C ILE A 16 -2.31 10.21 12.22
N ARG A 17 -1.30 11.06 11.94
CA ARG A 17 -1.14 12.37 12.57
C ARG A 17 -1.81 13.46 11.73
N GLY A 18 -2.22 14.55 12.36
CA GLY A 18 -2.91 15.66 11.69
C GLY A 18 -2.08 16.37 10.61
N ASN A 19 -0.75 16.22 10.64
CA ASN A 19 0.20 16.85 9.72
C ASN A 19 0.86 15.85 8.73
N ASP A 20 0.47 14.57 8.74
CA ASP A 20 1.06 13.57 7.82
C ASP A 20 0.74 13.88 6.35
N PHE A 21 -0.42 14.50 6.09
CA PHE A 21 -0.92 14.80 4.76
C PHE A 21 -1.32 16.27 4.63
N ASN A 22 -0.94 16.89 3.52
CA ASN A 22 -1.31 18.27 3.22
C ASN A 22 -2.77 18.35 2.70
N LYS A 23 -3.30 19.57 2.59
CA LYS A 23 -4.69 19.80 2.17
C LYS A 23 -5.02 19.23 0.78
N ALA A 24 -4.08 19.28 -0.16
CA ALA A 24 -4.27 18.74 -1.51
C ALA A 24 -4.33 17.20 -1.51
N GLU A 25 -3.50 16.54 -0.70
CA GLU A 25 -3.52 15.08 -0.48
C GLU A 25 -4.83 14.64 0.20
N LEU A 26 -5.28 15.39 1.21
CA LEU A 26 -6.56 15.11 1.87
C LEU A 26 -7.75 15.26 0.91
N LEU A 27 -7.67 16.20 -0.04
CA LEU A 27 -8.68 16.37 -1.10
C LEU A 27 -8.65 15.21 -2.10
N SER A 28 -7.48 14.70 -2.50
CA SER A 28 -7.38 13.56 -3.41
C SER A 28 -7.94 12.27 -2.78
N PHE A 29 -7.68 12.03 -1.49
CA PHE A 29 -8.30 10.93 -0.75
C PHE A 29 -9.83 11.07 -0.68
N ARG A 30 -10.34 12.30 -0.54
CA ARG A 30 -11.78 12.58 -0.50
C ARG A 30 -12.45 12.39 -1.87
N ALA A 31 -11.73 12.64 -2.96
CA ALA A 31 -12.21 12.36 -4.32
C ALA A 31 -12.34 10.85 -4.53
N GLY A 32 -11.33 10.07 -4.14
CA GLY A 32 -11.40 8.59 -4.15
C GLY A 32 -12.54 8.05 -3.27
N TYR A 33 -12.78 8.67 -2.11
CA TYR A 33 -13.93 8.32 -1.26
C TYR A 33 -15.27 8.53 -1.96
N LYS A 34 -15.48 9.66 -2.67
CA LYS A 34 -16.73 9.91 -3.40
C LYS A 34 -16.99 8.87 -4.50
N GLU A 35 -15.94 8.44 -5.19
CA GLU A 35 -16.00 7.43 -6.26
C GLU A 35 -16.37 6.03 -5.69
N ILE A 36 -15.82 5.67 -4.52
CA ILE A 36 -16.20 4.42 -3.82
C ILE A 36 -17.63 4.49 -3.28
N ASN A 37 -18.02 5.65 -2.73
CA ASN A 37 -19.33 5.83 -2.11
C ASN A 37 -20.46 5.95 -3.15
N SER A 38 -20.17 6.39 -4.38
CA SER A 38 -21.16 6.41 -5.46
C SER A 38 -21.48 5.02 -5.99
N VAL A 39 -20.51 4.09 -5.97
CA VAL A 39 -20.69 2.70 -6.41
C VAL A 39 -21.43 1.86 -5.37
N PHE A 40 -21.22 2.13 -4.08
CA PHE A 40 -21.85 1.38 -2.99
C PHE A 40 -22.93 2.21 -2.29
N THR A 41 -24.09 2.35 -2.92
CA THR A 41 -25.17 3.18 -2.37
C THR A 41 -25.85 2.51 -1.16
N LYS A 42 -25.85 3.22 -0.02
CA LYS A 42 -26.91 3.28 1.02
C LYS A 42 -27.12 2.17 2.07
N LYS A 43 -26.24 1.18 2.27
CA LYS A 43 -26.38 0.26 3.44
C LYS A 43 -25.17 0.05 4.34
N ILE A 44 -23.97 0.56 3.98
CA ILE A 44 -22.70 0.28 4.70
C ILE A 44 -22.01 1.59 5.16
N THR A 45 -22.65 2.75 4.99
CA THR A 45 -22.00 4.06 5.14
C THR A 45 -21.98 4.67 6.55
N SER A 46 -22.35 3.91 7.58
CA SER A 46 -22.03 4.32 8.95
C SER A 46 -20.56 3.97 9.23
N ASP A 47 -19.74 4.99 9.46
CA ASP A 47 -18.34 4.96 9.94
C ASP A 47 -17.16 4.92 8.94
N ILE A 48 -17.35 5.22 7.64
CA ILE A 48 -16.19 5.50 6.78
C ILE A 48 -15.77 6.97 6.91
N ASN A 49 -14.84 7.23 7.84
CA ASN A 49 -14.19 8.53 7.96
C ASN A 49 -12.96 8.65 7.02
N LEU A 50 -12.44 9.88 6.82
CA LEU A 50 -11.27 10.12 5.96
C LEU A 50 -10.03 9.30 6.41
N ARG A 51 -9.88 9.08 7.71
CA ARG A 51 -8.81 8.23 8.27
C ARG A 51 -8.94 6.77 7.83
N SER A 52 -10.16 6.27 7.67
CA SER A 52 -10.43 4.92 7.19
C SER A 52 -10.02 4.75 5.74
N VAL A 53 -10.30 5.75 4.91
CA VAL A 53 -9.86 5.77 3.50
C VAL A 53 -8.34 5.79 3.40
N ILE A 54 -7.67 6.65 4.19
CA ILE A 54 -6.21 6.71 4.24
C ILE A 54 -5.63 5.36 4.69
N ALA A 55 -6.23 4.70 5.68
CA ALA A 55 -5.79 3.40 6.15
C ALA A 55 -5.95 2.29 5.11
N ILE A 56 -7.06 2.29 4.36
CA ILE A 56 -7.28 1.34 3.25
C ILE A 56 -6.23 1.55 2.16
N LEU A 57 -6.05 2.79 1.70
CA LEU A 57 -5.04 3.12 0.68
C LEU A 57 -3.62 2.78 1.14
N SER A 58 -3.32 3.01 2.42
CA SER A 58 -2.03 2.65 3.03
C SER A 58 -1.82 1.14 3.04
N ASN A 59 -2.83 0.35 3.40
CA ASN A 59 -2.77 -1.10 3.37
C ASN A 59 -2.61 -1.64 1.93
N ASP A 60 -3.33 -1.09 0.96
CA ASP A 60 -3.30 -1.56 -0.43
C ASP A 60 -1.95 -1.28 -1.10
N VAL A 61 -1.45 -0.04 -0.99
CA VAL A 61 -0.14 0.33 -1.55
C VAL A 61 0.97 -0.49 -0.90
N SER A 62 0.89 -0.72 0.41
CA SER A 62 1.92 -1.50 1.13
C SER A 62 1.84 -2.98 0.83
N SER A 63 0.66 -3.53 0.54
CA SER A 63 0.51 -4.94 0.15
C SER A 63 1.30 -5.25 -1.12
N VAL A 64 1.32 -4.32 -2.10
CA VAL A 64 2.15 -4.45 -3.31
C VAL A 64 3.63 -4.55 -2.93
N VAL A 65 4.13 -3.63 -2.11
CA VAL A 65 5.54 -3.61 -1.67
C VAL A 65 5.90 -4.90 -0.93
N VAL A 66 5.02 -5.36 -0.03
CA VAL A 66 5.22 -6.56 0.77
C VAL A 66 5.27 -7.83 -0.10
N ILE A 67 4.45 -7.93 -1.14
CA ILE A 67 4.49 -9.06 -2.08
C ILE A 67 5.86 -9.18 -2.75
N TYR A 68 6.39 -8.08 -3.29
CA TYR A 68 7.71 -8.10 -3.92
C TYR A 68 8.84 -8.37 -2.93
N LEU A 69 8.71 -7.90 -1.68
CA LEU A 69 9.65 -8.24 -0.62
C LEU A 69 9.65 -9.74 -0.32
N TYR A 70 8.48 -10.38 -0.21
CA TYR A 70 8.40 -11.83 -0.01
C TYR A 70 8.96 -12.64 -1.17
N ILE A 71 8.66 -12.22 -2.41
CA ILE A 71 9.25 -12.81 -3.62
C ILE A 71 10.77 -12.73 -3.53
N LEU A 72 11.32 -11.56 -3.22
CA LEU A 72 12.76 -11.36 -3.12
C LEU A 72 13.39 -12.28 -2.06
N ILE A 73 12.81 -12.35 -0.85
CA ILE A 73 13.30 -13.24 0.23
C ILE A 73 13.27 -14.70 -0.20
N LEU A 74 12.16 -15.17 -0.80
CA LEU A 74 11.98 -16.56 -1.19
C LEU A 74 12.99 -16.99 -2.25
N PHE A 75 13.21 -16.13 -3.26
CA PHE A 75 14.19 -16.43 -4.31
C PHE A 75 15.62 -16.33 -3.80
N THR A 76 15.96 -15.37 -2.94
CA THR A 76 17.27 -15.34 -2.29
C THR A 76 17.53 -16.60 -1.49
N ALA A 77 16.56 -17.07 -0.71
CA ALA A 77 16.69 -18.33 0.02
C ALA A 77 16.92 -19.52 -0.93
N ALA A 78 16.15 -19.63 -2.01
CA ALA A 78 16.31 -20.69 -3.01
C ALA A 78 17.72 -20.71 -3.62
N PHE A 79 18.26 -19.54 -4.00
CA PHE A 79 19.63 -19.45 -4.53
C PHE A 79 20.69 -19.86 -3.50
N CYS A 80 20.50 -19.55 -2.21
CA CYS A 80 21.41 -20.01 -1.16
C CYS A 80 21.43 -21.54 -1.02
N PHE A 81 20.35 -22.25 -1.34
CA PHE A 81 20.29 -23.72 -1.27
C PHE A 81 20.79 -24.41 -2.54
N VAL A 82 20.55 -23.82 -3.71
CA VAL A 82 20.92 -24.43 -5.01
C VAL A 82 22.40 -24.18 -5.35
N GLY A 83 23.01 -23.10 -4.84
CA GLY A 83 24.42 -22.77 -5.08
C GLY A 83 24.74 -22.23 -6.48
N GLU A 84 23.78 -22.24 -7.40
CA GLU A 84 23.88 -21.61 -8.72
C GLU A 84 23.57 -20.12 -8.62
N THR A 85 24.56 -19.25 -8.86
CA THR A 85 24.38 -17.79 -8.83
C THR A 85 24.31 -17.15 -10.21
N GLU A 86 24.46 -17.94 -11.27
CA GLU A 86 24.38 -17.45 -12.64
C GLU A 86 22.97 -16.92 -12.93
N GLY A 87 22.89 -15.71 -13.49
CA GLY A 87 21.60 -15.06 -13.79
C GLY A 87 20.84 -14.48 -12.59
N ALA A 88 21.29 -14.71 -11.35
CA ALA A 88 20.63 -14.18 -10.14
C ALA A 88 20.53 -12.64 -10.18
N GLY A 89 21.60 -11.95 -10.59
CA GLY A 89 21.60 -10.49 -10.73
C GLY A 89 20.54 -9.97 -11.72
N LEU A 90 20.37 -10.65 -12.87
CA LEU A 90 19.33 -10.30 -13.86
C LEU A 90 17.93 -10.56 -13.29
N PHE A 91 17.74 -11.68 -12.60
CA PHE A 91 16.47 -12.06 -12.00
C PHE A 91 16.03 -11.07 -10.89
N PHE A 92 16.93 -10.76 -9.94
CA PHE A 92 16.66 -9.75 -8.92
C PHE A 92 16.47 -8.35 -9.51
N GLY A 93 17.22 -8.02 -10.56
CA GLY A 93 17.03 -6.78 -11.32
C GLY A 93 15.62 -6.67 -11.92
N MET A 94 15.12 -7.74 -12.55
CA MET A 94 13.77 -7.77 -13.11
C MET A 94 12.68 -7.68 -12.03
N ILE A 95 12.87 -8.32 -10.87
CA ILE A 95 11.96 -8.15 -9.72
C ILE A 95 11.92 -6.68 -9.27
N GLY A 96 13.09 -6.04 -9.16
CA GLY A 96 13.19 -4.62 -8.79
C GLY A 96 12.45 -3.72 -9.78
N ILE A 97 12.69 -3.90 -11.08
CA ILE A 97 12.00 -3.15 -12.14
C ILE A 97 10.48 -3.38 -12.08
N ALA A 98 10.05 -4.63 -11.95
CA ALA A 98 8.62 -4.97 -11.85
C ALA A 98 7.98 -4.31 -10.62
N ALA A 99 8.67 -4.31 -9.47
CA ALA A 99 8.19 -3.65 -8.26
C ALA A 99 8.01 -2.14 -8.45
N VAL A 100 8.98 -1.47 -9.08
CA VAL A 100 8.90 -0.02 -9.37
C VAL A 100 7.77 0.29 -10.35
N VAL A 101 7.65 -0.49 -11.44
CA VAL A 101 6.57 -0.31 -12.42
C VAL A 101 5.20 -0.52 -11.79
N HIS A 102 5.04 -1.56 -10.97
CA HIS A 102 3.78 -1.83 -10.28
C HIS A 102 3.45 -0.75 -9.23
N PHE A 103 4.47 -0.21 -8.55
CA PHE A 103 4.30 0.91 -7.63
C PHE A 103 3.79 2.16 -8.36
N ILE A 104 4.42 2.54 -9.48
CA ILE A 104 4.00 3.66 -10.33
C ILE A 104 2.59 3.44 -10.90
N TYR A 105 2.31 2.22 -11.38
CA TYR A 105 0.98 1.86 -11.89
C TYR A 105 -0.08 2.02 -10.81
N THR A 106 0.20 1.56 -9.59
CA THR A 106 -0.69 1.72 -8.44
C THR A 106 -0.91 3.21 -8.10
N ALA A 107 0.10 4.05 -8.29
CA ALA A 107 0.00 5.50 -8.05
C ALA A 107 -1.03 6.13 -8.99
N ARG A 108 -0.87 5.82 -10.28
CA ARG A 108 -1.76 6.29 -11.35
C ARG A 108 -3.17 5.77 -11.18
N LYS A 109 -3.33 4.46 -10.89
CA LYS A 109 -4.63 3.83 -10.66
C LYS A 109 -5.40 4.52 -9.52
N ASN A 110 -4.71 4.85 -8.43
CA ASN A 110 -5.32 5.50 -7.28
C ASN A 110 -5.41 7.03 -7.42
N LYS A 111 -4.99 7.61 -8.55
CA LYS A 111 -4.91 9.06 -8.79
C LYS A 111 -4.10 9.79 -7.69
N LEU A 112 -3.07 9.13 -7.17
CA LEU A 112 -2.19 9.66 -6.11
C LEU A 112 -0.82 10.04 -6.68
N GLY A 113 -0.22 11.09 -6.13
CA GLY A 113 1.18 11.41 -6.41
C GLY A 113 2.12 10.36 -5.81
N LEU A 114 3.28 10.16 -6.43
CA LEU A 114 4.31 9.21 -5.95
C LEU A 114 4.75 9.51 -4.51
N PHE A 115 4.91 10.79 -4.17
CA PHE A 115 5.26 11.21 -2.81
C PHE A 115 4.19 10.82 -1.78
N THR A 116 2.92 10.95 -2.14
CA THR A 116 1.79 10.55 -1.31
C THR A 116 1.75 9.04 -1.11
N GLN A 117 2.07 8.24 -2.14
CA GLN A 117 2.23 6.80 -1.97
C GLN A 117 3.36 6.44 -1.01
N VAL A 118 4.52 7.09 -1.13
CA VAL A 118 5.65 6.85 -0.21
C VAL A 118 5.24 7.16 1.23
N LYS A 119 4.50 8.25 1.47
CA LYS A 119 3.91 8.54 2.78
C LYS A 119 2.95 7.47 3.28
N LEU A 120 2.13 6.91 2.39
CA LEU A 120 1.19 5.83 2.70
C LEU A 120 1.92 4.54 3.09
N VAL A 121 3.02 4.20 2.41
CA VAL A 121 3.90 3.08 2.79
C VAL A 121 4.56 3.36 4.15
N ASN A 122 5.08 4.57 4.35
CA ASN A 122 5.68 4.94 5.62
C ASN A 122 4.66 4.88 6.78
N LEU A 123 3.41 5.30 6.55
CA LEU A 123 2.33 5.16 7.52
C LEU A 123 2.07 3.69 7.88
N TYR A 124 2.08 2.79 6.89
CA TYR A 124 1.92 1.36 7.12
C TYR A 124 3.08 0.80 7.96
N ILE A 125 4.32 1.12 7.61
CA ILE A 125 5.51 0.71 8.36
C ILE A 125 5.41 1.19 9.82
N ARG A 126 5.07 2.47 10.05
CA ARG A 126 4.82 3.03 11.39
C ARG A 126 3.68 2.38 12.17
N SER A 127 2.81 1.59 11.51
CA SER A 127 1.74 0.84 12.18
C SER A 127 2.14 -0.59 12.54
N VAL A 128 3.18 -1.11 11.90
CA VAL A 128 3.79 -2.42 12.18
C VAL A 128 4.79 -2.31 13.32
N PHE A 129 5.54 -1.20 13.38
CA PHE A 129 6.48 -0.83 14.46
C PHE A 129 5.85 0.15 15.46
#